data_AF-A0A9X7F897-F1
#
_entry.id   AF-A0A9X7F897-F1
#
_cell.length_a   1.000
_cell.length_b   1.000
_cell.length_c   1.000
_cell.angle_alpha   90.00
_cell.angle_beta   90.00
_cell.angle_gamma   90.00
#
_symmetry.space_group_name_H-M   'P 1'
#
loop_
_entity.id
_entity.type
_entity.pdbx_description
1 polymer ?
#
loop_
_entity_poly.entity_id
_entity_poly.type
_entity_poly.pdbx_seq_one_letter_code
_entity_poly.pdbx_strand_id
1 'polypeptide(L)'
;MTEHPSGRKEGHQKKEVVVSNKPAPEKKEGLFAYFKSSWTEFKKVVWPSRDEAVKMTVFVIIFVAVLAAFIYAADTIISWLFFDVLLNRKG
;
A
#
# COMPACT_ATOMS: atom_id res chain seq x y z
N MET A 1 88.94 6.96 23.49
CA MET A 1 89.20 6.59 22.08
C MET A 1 88.69 5.18 21.87
N THR A 2 87.42 5.03 21.48
CA THR A 2 86.86 3.86 20.79
C THR A 2 85.58 4.34 20.10
N GLU A 3 85.77 4.87 18.89
CA GLU A 3 84.98 4.60 17.68
C GLU A 3 83.45 4.37 17.82
N HIS A 4 82.67 5.25 17.19
CA HIS A 4 81.40 4.88 16.57
C HIS A 4 81.69 3.94 15.38
N PRO A 5 80.86 2.91 15.11
CA PRO A 5 80.16 2.96 13.81
C PRO A 5 78.80 2.24 13.75
N SER A 6 78.04 2.58 12.69
CA SER A 6 77.06 1.72 11.98
C SER A 6 75.75 1.42 12.73
N GLY A 7 74.55 1.82 12.29
CA GLY A 7 74.04 1.98 10.93
C GLY A 7 72.87 1.00 10.72
N ARG A 8 71.61 1.45 10.81
CA ARG A 8 70.45 0.87 10.09
C ARG A 8 69.22 1.76 10.22
N LYS A 9 68.62 2.11 9.08
CA LYS A 9 67.31 2.77 8.98
C LYS A 9 66.20 1.76 9.22
N GLU A 10 65.02 2.22 9.65
CA GLU A 10 63.66 1.67 9.47
C GLU A 10 62.77 2.32 10.55
N GLY A 11 61.74 3.13 10.27
CA GLY A 11 60.71 2.91 9.27
C GLY A 11 59.50 2.22 9.88
N HIS A 12 58.96 2.69 11.02
CA HIS A 12 57.68 2.20 11.54
C HIS A 12 56.63 3.31 11.57
N GLN A 13 55.90 3.33 10.46
CA GLN A 13 54.69 4.06 10.17
C GLN A 13 53.64 3.73 11.24
N LYS A 14 53.37 4.72 12.12
CA LYS A 14 52.29 4.70 13.10
C LYS A 14 50.95 4.72 12.34
N LYS A 15 50.34 3.55 12.18
CA LYS A 15 48.99 3.42 11.63
C LYS A 15 47.96 3.96 12.62
N GLU A 16 47.00 4.67 12.04
CA GLU A 16 45.58 4.68 12.43
C GLU A 16 45.19 5.48 13.69
N VAL A 17 45.08 6.80 13.54
CA VAL A 17 43.95 7.57 14.11
C VAL A 17 43.64 8.72 13.15
N VAL A 18 43.06 8.41 11.98
CA VAL A 18 42.32 9.41 11.21
C VAL A 18 40.86 9.13 11.50
N VAL A 19 40.32 9.79 12.52
CA VAL A 19 38.87 9.88 12.74
C VAL A 19 38.29 10.59 11.51
N SER A 20 37.82 9.80 10.56
CA SER A 20 37.11 10.28 9.39
C SER A 20 35.70 10.68 9.84
N ASN A 21 35.53 11.94 10.20
CA ASN A 21 34.22 12.54 10.40
C ASN A 21 33.54 12.70 9.02
N LYS A 22 32.98 11.61 8.49
CA LYS A 22 32.03 11.68 7.38
C LYS A 22 30.68 12.16 7.94
N PRO A 23 30.12 13.29 7.50
CA PRO A 23 28.70 13.53 7.73
C PRO A 23 27.94 12.40 7.02
N ALA A 24 27.18 11.64 7.80
CA ALA A 24 26.36 10.54 7.31
C ALA A 24 25.42 11.07 6.22
N PRO A 25 25.20 10.33 5.12
CA PRO A 25 24.27 10.76 4.09
C PRO A 25 22.90 10.93 4.74
N GLU A 26 22.36 12.14 4.66
CA GLU A 26 20.99 12.50 4.99
C GLU A 26 20.02 11.62 4.19
N LYS A 27 19.74 10.46 4.78
CA LYS A 27 18.85 9.45 4.26
C LYS A 27 17.47 10.11 4.26
N LYS A 28 16.86 10.22 3.08
CA LYS A 28 15.52 10.75 2.88
C LYS A 28 14.49 9.81 3.53
N GLU A 29 14.45 9.79 4.86
CA GLU A 29 13.56 8.92 5.65
C GLU A 29 12.10 9.42 5.62
N GLY A 30 11.84 10.53 4.93
CA GLY A 30 10.61 11.31 5.05
C GLY A 30 9.38 10.80 4.32
N LEU A 31 9.32 9.56 3.82
CA LEU A 31 8.07 9.00 3.26
C LEU A 31 7.90 7.53 3.62
N PHE A 32 8.93 6.72 3.41
CA PHE A 32 8.90 5.28 3.73
C PHE A 32 8.70 5.01 5.23
N ALA A 33 9.28 5.85 6.10
CA ALA A 33 9.07 5.77 7.54
C ALA A 33 7.62 6.14 7.92
N TYR A 34 7.02 7.15 7.27
CA TYR A 34 5.62 7.51 7.51
C TYR A 34 4.65 6.43 7.04
N PHE A 35 4.84 5.85 5.84
CA PHE A 35 4.03 4.71 5.37
C PHE A 35 4.12 3.51 6.31
N LYS A 36 5.33 3.23 6.84
CA LYS A 36 5.53 2.18 7.82
C LYS A 36 4.76 2.46 9.11
N SER A 37 4.81 3.69 9.62
CA SER A 37 4.06 4.12 10.80
C SER A 37 2.54 4.03 10.60
N SER A 38 2.02 4.49 9.46
CA SER A 38 0.59 4.41 9.11
C SER A 38 0.09 2.96 9.00
N TRP A 39 0.90 2.05 8.45
CA TRP A 39 0.54 0.63 8.36
C TRP A 39 0.46 -0.05 9.74
N THR A 40 1.38 0.28 10.65
CA THR A 40 1.31 -0.19 12.04
C THR A 40 0.08 0.34 12.78
N GLU A 41 -0.40 1.53 12.46
CA GLU A 41 -1.61 2.12 13.07
C GLU A 41 -2.88 1.54 12.44
N PHE A 42 -2.89 1.30 11.13
CA PHE A 42 -3.97 0.62 10.45
C PHE A 42 -4.18 -0.82 10.94
N LYS A 43 -3.11 -1.49 11.40
CA LYS A 43 -3.20 -2.79 12.08
C LYS A 43 -3.84 -2.71 13.47
N LYS A 44 -3.90 -1.54 14.10
CA LYS A 44 -4.66 -1.32 15.36
C LYS A 44 -6.15 -1.15 15.11
N VAL A 45 -6.56 -0.89 13.86
CA VAL A 45 -7.97 -0.94 13.49
C VAL A 45 -8.39 -2.39 13.63
N VAL A 46 -9.22 -2.64 14.64
CA VAL A 46 -9.80 -3.96 14.89
C VAL A 46 -10.79 -4.19 13.76
N TRP A 47 -10.29 -4.74 12.67
CA TRP A 47 -11.15 -5.23 11.61
C TRP A 47 -11.95 -6.39 12.20
N PRO A 48 -13.28 -6.35 12.04
CA PRO A 48 -14.12 -7.45 12.47
C PRO A 48 -13.60 -8.75 11.85
N SER A 49 -13.90 -9.88 12.50
CA SER A 49 -13.47 -11.18 12.00
C SER A 49 -13.80 -11.30 10.51
N ARG A 50 -12.89 -11.88 9.72
CA ARG A 50 -13.05 -12.00 8.26
C ARG A 50 -14.40 -12.59 7.89
N ASP A 51 -14.90 -13.53 8.70
CA ASP A 51 -16.19 -14.16 8.51
C ASP A 51 -17.37 -13.18 8.67
N GLU A 52 -17.28 -12.24 9.60
CA GLU A 52 -18.31 -11.23 9.82
C GLU A 52 -18.30 -10.19 8.69
N ALA A 53 -17.12 -9.72 8.30
CA ALA A 53 -16.97 -8.81 7.17
C ALA A 53 -17.53 -9.43 5.87
N VAL A 54 -17.20 -10.69 5.59
CA VAL A 54 -17.69 -11.40 4.39
C VAL A 54 -19.20 -11.57 4.43
N LYS A 55 -19.79 -11.94 5.59
CA LYS A 55 -21.25 -12.04 5.74
C LYS A 55 -21.93 -10.73 5.39
N MET A 56 -21.43 -9.61 5.91
CA MET A 56 -21.99 -8.29 5.62
C MET A 56 -21.90 -7.93 4.12
N THR A 57 -20.79 -8.26 3.45
CA THR A 57 -20.69 -8.09 1.99
C THR A 57 -21.67 -8.98 1.24
N VAL A 58 -21.84 -10.23 1.64
CA VAL A 58 -22.79 -11.16 0.99
C VAL A 58 -24.22 -10.63 1.08
N PHE A 59 -24.64 -10.07 2.22
CA PHE A 59 -25.94 -9.42 2.34
C PHE A 59 -26.12 -8.28 1.33
N VAL A 60 -25.09 -7.43 1.16
CA VAL A 60 -25.13 -6.34 0.18
C VAL A 60 -25.23 -6.88 -1.25
N ILE A 61 -24.49 -7.94 -1.59
CA ILE A 61 -24.55 -8.57 -2.92
C ILE A 61 -25.96 -9.08 -3.22
N ILE A 62 -26.57 -9.78 -2.27
CA ILE A 62 -27.95 -10.28 -2.40
C ILE A 62 -28.92 -9.09 -2.58
N PHE A 63 -28.77 -8.05 -1.77
CA PHE A 63 -29.63 -6.87 -1.84
C PHE A 63 -29.57 -6.18 -3.21
N VAL A 64 -28.36 -5.95 -3.73
CA VAL A 64 -28.18 -5.35 -5.06
C VAL A 64 -28.69 -6.26 -6.17
N ALA A 65 -28.54 -7.59 -6.03
CA ALA A 65 -29.10 -8.54 -7.00
C ALA A 65 -30.64 -8.44 -7.07
N VAL A 66 -31.33 -8.27 -5.94
CA VAL A 66 -32.78 -8.07 -5.89
C VAL A 66 -33.17 -6.76 -6.58
N LEU A 67 -32.46 -5.66 -6.29
CA LEU A 67 -32.71 -4.37 -6.96
C LEU A 67 -32.48 -4.45 -8.46
N ALA A 68 -31.41 -5.11 -8.89
CA ALA A 68 -31.12 -5.34 -10.30
C ALA A 68 -32.23 -6.15 -10.98
N ALA A 69 -32.72 -7.21 -10.34
CA ALA A 69 -33.84 -8.00 -10.85
C ALA A 69 -35.13 -7.18 -10.93
N PHE A 70 -35.40 -6.33 -9.94
CA PHE A 70 -36.56 -5.43 -9.95
C PHE A 70 -36.50 -4.42 -11.08
N ILE A 71 -35.35 -3.75 -11.26
CA ILE A 71 -35.15 -2.79 -12.35
C ILE A 71 -35.31 -3.50 -13.70
N TYR A 72 -34.67 -4.65 -13.88
CA TYR A 72 -34.81 -5.45 -15.10
C TYR A 72 -36.27 -5.81 -15.43
N ALA A 73 -37.03 -6.21 -14.42
CA ALA A 73 -38.46 -6.50 -14.58
C ALA A 73 -39.25 -5.24 -14.96
N ALA A 74 -39.00 -4.12 -14.28
CA ALA A 74 -39.65 -2.85 -14.57
C ALA A 74 -39.35 -2.37 -16.00
N ASP A 75 -38.08 -2.40 -16.43
CA ASP A 75 -37.66 -2.05 -17.80
C ASP A 75 -38.34 -2.94 -18.84
N THR A 76 -38.48 -4.24 -18.54
CA THR A 76 -39.15 -5.20 -19.41
C THR A 76 -40.65 -4.90 -19.52
N ILE A 77 -41.32 -4.64 -18.40
CA ILE A 77 -42.76 -4.32 -18.34
C ILE A 77 -43.04 -3.00 -19.05
N ILE A 78 -42.23 -1.98 -18.81
CA ILE A 78 -42.35 -0.67 -19.47
C ILE A 78 -42.18 -0.86 -20.98
N SER A 79 -41.13 -1.57 -21.42
CA SER A 79 -40.93 -1.85 -22.83
C SER A 79 -42.15 -2.53 -23.46
N TRP A 80 -42.67 -3.59 -22.85
CA TRP A 80 -43.85 -4.30 -23.33
C TRP A 80 -45.09 -3.40 -23.41
N LEU A 81 -45.37 -2.61 -22.37
CA LEU A 81 -46.49 -1.67 -22.33
C LEU A 81 -46.35 -0.58 -23.39
N PHE A 82 -45.14 -0.06 -23.63
CA PHE A 82 -44.88 0.90 -24.69
C PHE A 82 -45.14 0.29 -26.06
N PHE A 83 -44.71 -0.96 -26.32
CA PHE A 83 -45.04 -1.64 -27.57
C PHE A 83 -46.56 -1.84 -27.73
N ASP A 84 -47.25 -2.28 -26.68
CA ASP A 84 -48.70 -2.51 -26.71
C ASP A 84 -49.53 -1.22 -26.79
N VAL A 85 -49.09 -0.09 -26.24
CA VAL A 85 -49.87 1.16 -26.24
C VAL A 85 -49.49 2.09 -27.39
N LEU A 86 -48.18 2.21 -27.68
CA LEU A 86 -47.67 3.09 -28.73
C LEU A 86 -47.83 2.46 -30.11
N LEU A 87 -47.59 1.14 -30.24
CA LEU A 87 -47.52 0.44 -31.52
C LEU A 87 -48.87 -0.20 -31.91
N ASN A 88 -49.72 -0.59 -30.95
CA ASN A 88 -51.05 -1.16 -31.22
C ASN A 88 -52.16 -0.13 -31.49
N ARG A 89 -51.91 1.17 -31.30
CA ARG A 89 -52.91 2.24 -31.56
C ARG A 89 -52.84 2.82 -32.98
N LYS A 90 -51.87 2.38 -33.79
CA LYS A 90 -51.70 2.82 -35.18
C LYS A 90 -51.71 1.63 -36.16
N GLY A 91 -52.68 0.75 -35.98
CA GLY A 91 -53.12 -0.25 -36.95
C GLY A 91 -54.63 -0.14 -37.11
#